data_AF-A0A3N4K9M1-F1
#
_entry.id   AF-A0A3N4K9M1-F1
#
_cell.length_a   1.000
_cell.length_b   1.000
_cell.length_c   1.000
_cell.angle_alpha   90.00
_cell.angle_beta   90.00
_cell.angle_gamma   90.00
#
_symmetry.space_group_name_H-M   'P 1'
#
loop_
_entity.id
_entity.type
_entity.pdbx_description
1 polymer ?
#
loop_
_entity_poly.entity_id
_entity_poly.type
_entity_poly.pdbx_seq_one_letter_code
_entity_poly.pdbx_strand_id
1 'polypeptide(L)' 'MPWGRATGKQRETTINERVRIIELRTAGMSFRRIGAETGISCTQVAEIYRRWTLAILLT' A
#
# COMPACT_ATOMS: atom_id res chain seq x y z
N MET A 1 20.18 -21.17 20.02
CA MET A 1 19.02 -20.36 19.56
C MET A 1 18.93 -20.49 18.05
N PRO A 2 17.98 -21.26 17.49
CA PRO A 2 17.82 -21.33 16.04
C PRO A 2 17.07 -20.08 15.58
N TRP A 3 17.78 -19.13 14.98
CA TRP A 3 17.17 -17.98 14.31
C TRP A 3 16.45 -18.48 13.06
N GLY A 4 15.18 -18.83 13.21
CA GLY A 4 14.27 -19.05 12.09
C GLY A 4 14.17 -17.76 11.29
N ARG A 5 14.96 -17.65 10.21
CA ARG A 5 14.85 -16.56 9.25
C ARG A 5 13.55 -16.78 8.51
N ALA A 6 12.46 -16.24 9.05
CA ALA A 6 11.23 -16.09 8.30
C ALA A 6 11.57 -15.23 7.09
N THR A 7 11.74 -15.86 5.93
CA THR A 7 11.67 -15.20 4.64
C THR A 7 10.23 -14.74 4.50
N GLY A 8 9.91 -13.64 5.17
CA GLY A 8 8.59 -13.04 5.20
C GLY A 8 8.28 -12.51 3.82
N LYS A 9 7.80 -13.38 2.94
CA LYS A 9 7.23 -13.01 1.64
C LYS A 9 6.11 -12.01 1.97
N GLN A 10 6.34 -10.73 1.68
CA GLN A 10 5.34 -9.71 1.92
C GLN A 10 4.08 -10.10 1.16
N ARG A 11 2.93 -10.08 1.85
CA ARG A 11 1.62 -10.32 1.25
C ARG A 11 1.48 -9.41 0.04
N GLU A 12 1.20 -10.00 -1.11
CA GLU A 12 0.90 -9.22 -2.31
C GLU A 12 -0.40 -8.46 -2.07
N THR A 13 -0.35 -7.13 -2.19
CA THR A 13 -1.54 -6.29 -2.03
C THR A 13 -2.55 -6.63 -3.12
N THR A 14 -3.79 -6.89 -2.73
CA THR A 14 -4.89 -7.21 -3.65
C THR A 14 -5.31 -5.99 -4.48
N ILE A 15 -5.97 -6.21 -5.62
CA ILE A 15 -6.50 -5.12 -6.46
C ILE A 15 -7.45 -4.23 -5.65
N ASN A 16 -8.33 -4.81 -4.82
CA ASN A 16 -9.27 -4.08 -3.99
C ASN A 16 -8.57 -3.14 -2.98
N GLU A 17 -7.50 -3.61 -2.34
CA GLU A 17 -6.71 -2.77 -1.43
C GLU A 17 -6.05 -1.60 -2.17
N ARG A 18 -5.58 -1.81 -3.41
CA ARG A 18 -4.99 -0.76 -4.24
C ARG A 18 -6.04 0.29 -4.63
N VAL A 19 -7.22 -0.14 -5.07
CA VAL A 19 -8.34 0.74 -5.40
C VAL A 19 -8.73 1.58 -4.17
N ARG A 20 -8.91 0.92 -3.01
CA ARG A 20 -9.23 1.60 -1.75
C ARG A 20 -8.19 2.66 -1.36
N ILE A 21 -6.90 2.38 -1.55
CA ILE A 21 -5.82 3.36 -1.29
C ILE A 21 -5.96 4.59 -2.20
N ILE A 22 -6.25 4.40 -3.49
CA ILE A 22 -6.42 5.49 -4.47
C ILE A 22 -7.65 6.33 -4.13
N GLU A 23 -8.79 5.70 -3.82
CA GLU A 23 -10.02 6.38 -3.41
C GLU A 23 -9.80 7.25 -2.17
N LEU A 24 -9.18 6.69 -1.12
CA LEU A 24 -8.93 7.45 0.11
C LEU A 24 -7.92 8.58 -0.10
N ARG A 25 -6.94 8.39 -0.99
CA ARG A 25 -5.95 9.43 -1.31
C ARG A 25 -6.56 10.56 -2.13
N THR A 26 -7.39 10.24 -3.12
CA THR A 26 -8.12 11.25 -3.92
C THR A 26 -9.14 12.02 -3.08
N ALA A 27 -9.70 11.39 -2.04
CA ALA A 27 -10.50 12.06 -1.00
C ALA A 27 -9.68 12.96 -0.05
N GLY A 28 -8.36 13.13 -0.27
CA GLY A 28 -7.49 14.02 0.50
C GLY A 28 -6.93 13.42 1.79
N MET A 29 -7.07 12.12 2.04
CA MET A 29 -6.51 11.52 3.25
C MET A 29 -4.98 11.40 3.20
N SER A 30 -4.37 11.53 4.38
CA SER A 30 -2.93 11.31 4.56
C SER A 30 -2.59 9.81 4.50
N PHE A 31 -1.40 9.47 4.02
CA PHE A 31 -0.95 8.07 3.95
C PHE A 31 -0.96 7.37 5.32
N ARG A 32 -0.71 8.11 6.40
CA ARG A 32 -0.79 7.60 7.77
C ARG A 32 -2.22 7.16 8.12
N ARG A 33 -3.22 7.98 7.77
CA ARG A 33 -4.63 7.67 8.02
C ARG A 33 -5.11 6.52 7.13
N ILE A 34 -4.69 6.49 5.87
CA ILE A 34 -5.00 5.39 4.94
C ILE A 34 -4.43 4.08 5.46
N GLY A 35 -3.20 4.08 5.97
CA GLY A 35 -2.60 2.87 6.55
C GLY A 35 -3.35 2.36 7.77
N ALA A 36 -3.82 3.27 8.64
CA ALA A 36 -4.66 2.90 9.78
C ALA A 36 -6.01 2.31 9.33
N GLU A 37 -6.62 2.86 8.28
CA GLU A 37 -7.91 2.40 7.73
C GLU A 37 -7.82 1.04 7.01
N THR A 38 -6.70 0.79 6.32
CA THR A 38 -6.50 -0.40 5.47
C THR A 38 -5.72 -1.52 6.16
N GLY A 39 -5.13 -1.25 7.32
CA GLY A 39 -4.20 -2.17 7.98
C GLY A 39 -2.85 -2.32 7.26
N ILE A 40 -2.57 -1.48 6.26
CA ILE A 40 -1.33 -1.49 5.48
C ILE A 40 -0.37 -0.46 6.08
N SER A 41 0.92 -0.78 6.13
CA SER A 41 1.91 0.18 6.63
C SER A 41 1.95 1.46 5.78
N CYS A 42 2.14 2.62 6.42
CA CYS A 42 2.18 3.92 5.72
C CYS A 42 3.21 3.94 4.56
N THR A 43 4.37 3.30 4.75
CA THR A 43 5.40 3.18 3.72
C THR A 43 4.91 2.40 2.52
N GLN A 44 4.27 1.25 2.76
CA GLN A 44 3.72 0.40 1.72
C GLN A 44 2.56 1.09 0.99
N VAL A 45 1.69 1.82 1.69
CA VAL A 45 0.65 2.67 1.06
C VAL A 45 1.28 3.68 0.09
N ALA A 46 2.34 4.37 0.52
CA ALA A 46 3.02 5.36 -0.33
C ALA A 46 3.74 4.75 -1.53
N GLU A 47 4.29 3.54 -1.40
CA GLU A 47 4.88 2.79 -2.52
C GLU A 47 3.82 2.35 -3.52
N ILE A 48 2.72 1.75 -3.04
CA ILE A 48 1.58 1.35 -3.87
C ILE A 48 1.05 2.57 -4.63
N TYR A 49 0.77 3.66 -3.93
CA TYR A 49 0.23 4.87 -4.56
C TYR A 49 1.16 5.40 -5.65
N ARG A 50 2.48 5.50 -5.38
CA ARG A 50 3.46 5.98 -6.37
C ARG A 50 3.53 5.08 -7.60
N ARG A 51 3.60 3.76 -7.40
CA ARG A 51 3.71 2.79 -8.50
C ARG A 51 2.49 2.82 -9.42
N TRP A 52 1.31 3.00 -8.85
CA TRP A 52 0.05 3.02 -9.61
C TRP A 52 -0.27 4.38 -10.22
N THR A 53 0.06 5.48 -9.55
CA THR A 53 -0.09 6.82 -10.13
C THR A 53 0.79 6.99 -11.37
N LEU A 54 2.03 6.47 -11.33
CA LEU A 54 2.90 6.44 -12.51
C LEU A 54 2.33 5.59 -13.64
N ALA A 55 1.71 4.45 -13.34
CA ALA A 55 1.08 3.61 -14.34
C ALA A 55 -0.11 4.31 -15.03
N ILE A 56 -0.92 5.08 -14.28
CA ILE A 56 -2.07 5.82 -14.82
C ILE A 56 -1.62 7.05 -15.63
N LEU A 57 -0.54 7.73 -15.23
CA LEU A 57 -0.04 8.92 -15.94
C LEU A 57 0.69 8.61 -17.25
N LEU A 58 1.11 7.36 -17.46
CA LEU A 58 1.85 6.92 -18.64
C LEU A 58 0.97 6.21 -19.69
N THR A 59 -0.34 6.16 -19.47
CA THR A 59 -1.36 5.59 -20.36
C THR A 59 -2.33 6.67 -20.79
#